data_AF-A0A954NID7-F1
#
_entry.id   AF-A0A954NID7-F1
#
_cell.length_a   1.000
_cell.length_b   1.000
_cell.length_c   1.000
_cell.angle_alpha   90.00
_cell.angle_beta   90.00
_cell.angle_gamma   90.00
#
_symmetry.space_group_name_H-M   'P 1'
#
loop_
_entity.id
_entity.type
_entity.pdbx_description
1 polymer ?
#
loop_
_entity_poly.entity_id
_entity_poly.type
_entity_poly.pdbx_seq_one_letter_code
_entity_poly.pdbx_strand_id
1 'polypeptide(L)'
;MAKRISVVISQGQSPHPAKRQLEEDLITRLMFEPGIDVTVVPHLYDLKTDGTGMLALQGVKGDLVVCSWLFSRAAFWVLDRSGIRGRMGVTLLVPDEEDEEELEEELDASGADKDRVSDRRDLPDRTIWTLDLKVKPSVDDYIEEIKRIATLQTTKTYQLAPPGPGVQPAALERYHAGVERPLVAPVEDSTNGSSNGSANRVDAGDGKRRWYPVIDFSRCTNCMECIDFCLFGVYGVDTSETILVEQPDNCRKGCPACSRVCPENAIMFPQHKNSAIAGSDELAASLKIDLSKLFGAPEDGKSAVDMAVLERDEQLMAAGREAVGFSVGVSPTPKEPDQSGRDELDDLLDELDNAGI
;
A
#
# COMPACT_ATOMS: atom_id res chain seq x y z
N MET A 1 14.54 -18.22 -21.56
CA MET A 1 14.59 -16.78 -21.85
C MET A 1 14.94 -16.08 -20.55
N ALA A 2 15.87 -15.11 -20.55
CA ALA A 2 16.16 -14.35 -19.34
C ALA A 2 14.87 -13.66 -18.87
N LYS A 3 14.46 -13.88 -17.62
CA LYS A 3 13.26 -13.27 -17.04
C LYS A 3 13.51 -11.77 -16.95
N ARG A 4 12.85 -10.97 -17.79
CA ARG A 4 12.95 -9.50 -17.75
C ARG A 4 12.09 -8.99 -16.60
N ILE A 5 12.58 -8.00 -15.87
CA ILE A 5 11.82 -7.32 -14.82
C ILE A 5 11.26 -6.00 -15.36
N SER A 6 9.99 -5.72 -15.07
CA SER A 6 9.37 -4.46 -15.46
C SER A 6 9.64 -3.40 -14.40
N VAL A 7 10.22 -2.28 -14.82
CA VAL A 7 10.46 -1.11 -13.97
C VAL A 7 9.60 0.05 -14.49
N VAL A 8 8.77 0.59 -13.62
CA VAL A 8 7.89 1.71 -13.91
C VAL A 8 8.40 2.95 -13.18
N ILE A 9 8.54 4.04 -13.92
CA ILE A 9 8.94 5.34 -13.37
C ILE A 9 7.73 6.26 -13.43
N SER A 10 7.19 6.59 -12.26
CA SER A 10 6.09 7.55 -12.09
C SER A 10 6.64 8.96 -11.94
N GLN A 11 6.42 9.80 -12.94
CA GLN A 11 6.90 11.17 -12.95
C GLN A 11 6.23 12.03 -11.87
N GLY A 12 6.99 13.00 -11.33
CA GLY A 12 6.51 13.95 -10.35
C GLY A 12 5.56 15.00 -10.95
N GLN A 13 4.68 15.55 -10.13
CA GLN A 13 3.80 16.67 -10.51
C GLN A 13 4.50 18.03 -10.52
N SER A 14 5.71 18.10 -9.96
CA SER A 14 6.45 19.35 -9.77
C SER A 14 7.36 19.63 -10.97
N PRO A 15 7.43 20.87 -11.46
CA PRO A 15 8.39 21.25 -12.49
C PRO A 15 9.82 21.42 -11.96
N HIS A 16 10.11 21.01 -10.72
CA HIS A 16 11.43 21.21 -10.10
C HIS A 16 12.55 20.55 -10.91
N PRO A 17 13.59 21.29 -11.33
CA PRO A 17 14.60 20.81 -12.27
C PRO A 17 15.38 19.62 -11.73
N ALA A 18 15.77 19.63 -10.46
CA ALA A 18 16.51 18.51 -9.86
C ALA A 18 15.70 17.19 -9.86
N LYS A 19 14.38 17.25 -9.68
CA LYS A 19 13.51 16.07 -9.69
C LYS A 19 13.41 15.48 -11.10
N ARG A 20 13.23 16.35 -12.09
CA ARG A 20 13.23 15.96 -13.51
C ARG A 20 14.57 15.39 -13.94
N GLN A 21 15.66 15.98 -13.49
CA GLN A 21 17.01 15.48 -13.79
C GLN A 21 17.19 14.07 -13.23
N LEU A 22 16.82 13.83 -11.97
CA LEU A 22 16.87 12.51 -11.34
C LEU A 22 16.04 11.48 -12.12
N GLU A 23 14.80 11.84 -12.50
CA GLU A 23 13.94 10.97 -13.33
C GLU A 23 14.58 10.63 -14.69
N GLU A 24 15.07 11.62 -15.42
CA GLU A 24 15.66 11.45 -16.74
C GLU A 24 16.98 10.65 -16.70
N ASP A 25 17.82 10.89 -15.69
CA ASP A 25 19.05 10.14 -15.48
C ASP A 25 18.74 8.67 -15.10
N LEU A 26 17.74 8.43 -14.24
CA LEU A 26 17.27 7.09 -13.89
C LEU A 26 16.73 6.34 -15.11
N ILE A 27 15.87 6.99 -15.91
CA ILE A 27 15.34 6.43 -17.17
C ILE A 27 16.51 6.06 -18.09
N THR A 28 17.43 6.99 -18.32
CA THR A 28 18.53 6.81 -19.26
C THR A 28 19.42 5.64 -18.85
N ARG A 29 19.78 5.54 -17.55
CA ARG A 29 20.62 4.46 -17.05
C ARG A 29 19.93 3.11 -17.15
N LEU A 30 18.66 3.00 -16.74
CA LEU A 30 17.92 1.73 -16.79
C LEU A 30 17.67 1.22 -18.21
N MET A 31 17.56 2.11 -19.20
CA MET A 31 17.39 1.72 -20.61
C MET A 31 18.56 0.90 -21.17
N PHE A 32 19.77 1.06 -20.61
CA PHE A 32 20.97 0.33 -21.02
C PHE A 32 21.24 -0.91 -20.14
N GLU A 33 20.44 -1.14 -19.10
CA GLU A 33 20.61 -2.30 -18.24
C GLU A 33 19.95 -3.55 -18.85
N PRO A 34 20.70 -4.66 -18.98
CA PRO A 34 20.16 -5.88 -19.58
C PRO A 34 19.12 -6.53 -18.66
N GLY A 35 18.02 -7.00 -19.25
CA GLY A 35 16.96 -7.70 -18.50
C GLY A 35 15.97 -6.78 -17.79
N ILE A 36 16.01 -5.47 -18.05
CA ILE A 36 15.07 -4.49 -17.51
C ILE A 36 14.20 -3.94 -18.64
N ASP A 37 12.89 -3.83 -18.39
CA ASP A 37 11.93 -3.16 -19.26
C ASP A 37 11.41 -1.90 -18.58
N VAL A 38 11.77 -0.73 -19.12
CA VAL A 38 11.42 0.57 -18.54
C VAL A 38 10.14 1.10 -19.16
N THR A 39 9.17 1.42 -18.31
CA THR A 39 7.94 2.14 -18.68
C THR A 39 7.84 3.43 -17.88
N VAL A 40 7.60 4.55 -18.54
CA VAL A 40 7.41 5.84 -17.88
C VAL A 40 5.94 6.20 -17.93
N VAL A 41 5.37 6.49 -16.76
CA VAL A 41 3.97 6.89 -16.61
C VAL A 41 3.86 8.27 -15.99
N PRO A 42 2.75 8.98 -16.22
CA PRO A 42 2.40 10.16 -15.44
C PRO A 42 2.31 9.83 -13.95
N HIS A 43 2.14 10.86 -13.12
CA HIS A 43 2.06 10.69 -11.67
C HIS A 43 1.05 9.60 -11.26
N LEU A 44 1.55 8.55 -10.60
CA LEU A 44 0.83 7.31 -10.30
C LEU A 44 -0.55 7.54 -9.67
N TYR A 45 -0.62 8.46 -8.71
CA TYR A 45 -1.86 8.75 -7.98
C TYR A 45 -2.90 9.51 -8.80
N ASP A 46 -2.50 10.18 -9.88
CA ASP A 46 -3.43 10.92 -10.76
C ASP A 46 -3.91 10.10 -11.95
N LEU A 47 -3.40 8.86 -12.12
CA LEU A 47 -3.83 8.00 -13.20
C LEU A 47 -5.33 7.73 -13.10
N LYS A 48 -6.01 7.89 -14.24
CA LYS A 48 -7.41 7.47 -14.41
C LYS A 48 -7.46 5.97 -14.61
N THR A 49 -8.54 5.34 -14.16
CA THR A 49 -8.76 3.89 -14.29
C THR A 49 -8.84 3.42 -15.74
N ASP A 50 -9.26 4.30 -16.65
CA ASP A 50 -9.36 4.09 -18.10
C ASP A 50 -8.20 4.72 -18.90
N GLY A 51 -7.21 5.29 -18.21
CA GLY A 51 -6.08 5.98 -18.84
C GLY A 51 -5.05 5.01 -19.42
N THR A 52 -4.33 5.46 -20.45
CA THR A 52 -3.23 4.71 -21.09
C THR A 52 -2.15 4.29 -20.09
N GLY A 53 -1.83 5.14 -19.11
CA GLY A 53 -0.84 4.81 -18.06
C GLY A 53 -1.30 3.64 -17.19
N MET A 54 -2.60 3.58 -16.89
CA MET A 54 -3.17 2.47 -16.14
C MET A 54 -3.21 1.18 -16.97
N LEU A 55 -3.56 1.27 -18.25
CA LEU A 55 -3.52 0.13 -19.17
C LEU A 55 -2.11 -0.45 -19.29
N ALA A 56 -1.09 0.40 -19.39
CA ALA A 56 0.31 -0.03 -19.42
C ALA A 56 0.69 -0.80 -18.15
N LEU A 57 0.31 -0.29 -16.98
CA LEU A 57 0.54 -0.96 -15.70
C LEU A 57 -0.21 -2.30 -15.58
N GLN A 58 -1.48 -2.36 -16.01
CA GLN A 58 -2.30 -3.58 -15.97
C GLN A 58 -1.80 -4.68 -16.94
N GLY A 59 -1.07 -4.27 -17.98
CA GLY A 59 -0.38 -5.17 -18.92
C GLY A 59 0.79 -5.93 -18.28
N VAL A 60 1.39 -5.40 -17.21
CA VAL A 60 2.48 -6.08 -16.49
C VAL A 60 1.92 -7.22 -15.64
N LYS A 61 2.17 -8.46 -16.05
CA LYS A 61 1.72 -9.67 -15.32
C LYS A 61 2.74 -10.22 -14.33
N GLY A 62 4.02 -9.93 -14.53
CA GLY A 62 5.10 -10.39 -13.68
C GLY A 62 5.38 -9.49 -12.49
N ASP A 63 6.55 -9.74 -11.90
CA ASP A 63 7.18 -8.90 -10.87
C ASP A 63 7.39 -7.47 -11.39
N LEU A 64 7.15 -6.50 -10.51
CA LEU A 64 7.09 -5.09 -10.88
C LEU A 64 7.88 -4.25 -9.87
N VAL A 65 8.74 -3.37 -10.37
CA VAL A 65 9.35 -2.30 -9.57
C VAL A 65 8.72 -0.97 -9.98
N VAL A 66 8.31 -0.17 -9.01
CA VAL A 66 7.72 1.16 -9.24
C VAL A 66 8.51 2.21 -8.50
N CYS A 67 9.16 3.11 -9.23
CA CYS A 67 9.83 4.28 -8.70
C CYS A 67 8.84 5.46 -8.72
N SER A 68 8.58 6.10 -7.57
CA SER A 68 7.63 7.21 -7.49
C SER A 68 8.03 8.24 -6.44
N TRP A 69 7.40 9.42 -6.49
CA TRP A 69 7.55 10.46 -5.46
C TRP A 69 6.56 10.31 -4.29
N LEU A 70 5.79 9.22 -4.27
CA LEU A 70 4.95 8.85 -3.14
C LEU A 70 5.78 8.02 -2.15
N PHE A 71 5.37 8.02 -0.89
CA PHE A 71 5.92 7.04 0.06
C PHE A 71 5.67 5.62 -0.44
N SER A 72 6.62 4.72 -0.20
CA SER A 72 6.62 3.34 -0.70
C SER A 72 5.28 2.63 -0.43
N ARG A 73 4.83 2.67 0.83
CA ARG A 73 3.58 2.07 1.27
C ARG A 73 2.34 2.67 0.57
N ALA A 74 2.29 4.00 0.44
CA ALA A 74 1.24 4.67 -0.29
C ALA A 74 1.21 4.27 -1.78
N ALA A 75 2.36 4.22 -2.45
CA ALA A 75 2.46 3.80 -3.84
C ALA A 75 1.93 2.37 -4.04
N PHE A 76 2.27 1.46 -3.13
CA PHE A 76 1.84 0.06 -3.20
C PHE A 76 0.31 -0.05 -3.13
N TRP A 77 -0.33 0.62 -2.18
CA TRP A 77 -1.78 0.54 -2.03
C TRP A 77 -2.56 1.32 -3.10
N VAL A 78 -1.95 2.34 -3.72
CA VAL A 78 -2.50 2.97 -4.94
C VAL A 78 -2.55 1.98 -6.10
N LEU A 79 -1.50 1.16 -6.28
CA LEU A 79 -1.47 0.10 -7.28
C LEU A 79 -2.52 -0.99 -6.99
N ASP A 80 -2.59 -1.48 -5.75
CA ASP A 80 -3.58 -2.48 -5.34
C ASP A 80 -5.01 -2.02 -5.63
N ARG A 81 -5.33 -0.78 -5.25
CA ARG A 81 -6.63 -0.14 -5.53
C ARG A 81 -6.96 -0.13 -7.02
N SER A 82 -5.96 0.07 -7.87
CA SER A 82 -6.12 0.14 -9.32
C SER A 82 -6.19 -1.24 -10.01
N GLY A 83 -6.26 -2.31 -9.22
CA GLY A 83 -6.29 -3.69 -9.68
C GLY A 83 -4.90 -4.30 -9.89
N ILE A 84 -3.84 -3.56 -9.60
CA ILE A 84 -2.46 -4.02 -9.71
C ILE A 84 -2.04 -4.59 -8.34
N ARG A 85 -2.64 -5.74 -7.99
CA ARG A 85 -2.41 -6.44 -6.71
C ARG A 85 -1.15 -7.29 -6.72
N GLY A 86 -0.48 -7.48 -5.59
CA GLY A 86 0.68 -8.37 -5.49
C GLY A 86 1.15 -8.45 -4.05
N ARG A 87 2.28 -9.12 -3.81
CA ARG A 87 2.95 -9.10 -2.51
C ARG A 87 3.87 -7.90 -2.43
N MET A 88 3.87 -7.21 -1.30
CA MET A 88 4.78 -6.08 -1.08
C MET A 88 6.22 -6.61 -0.98
N GLY A 89 7.11 -6.09 -1.82
CA GLY A 89 8.52 -6.41 -1.79
C GLY A 89 9.28 -5.54 -0.78
N VAL A 90 10.35 -6.11 -0.20
CA VAL A 90 11.22 -5.38 0.73
C VAL A 90 12.29 -4.61 -0.07
N THR A 91 12.36 -3.29 0.20
CA THR A 91 13.38 -2.38 -0.31
C THR A 91 14.47 -2.18 0.75
N LEU A 92 15.72 -2.01 0.30
CA LEU A 92 16.85 -1.69 1.19
C LEU A 92 17.25 -0.20 1.15
N LEU A 93 16.50 0.63 0.43
CA LEU A 93 16.72 2.08 0.43
C LEU A 93 16.22 2.66 1.76
N VAL A 94 17.17 3.10 2.57
CA VAL A 94 16.95 3.86 3.80
C VAL A 94 17.41 5.31 3.61
N PRO A 95 16.79 6.30 4.27
CA PRO A 95 17.31 7.66 4.30
C PRO A 95 18.77 7.70 4.77
N ASP A 96 19.57 8.66 4.32
CA ASP A 96 20.91 8.87 4.90
C ASP A 96 20.78 9.28 6.38
N GLU A 97 21.68 8.76 7.21
CA GLU A 97 21.74 8.79 8.69
C GLU A 97 21.81 10.22 9.33
N GLU A 98 20.90 11.15 9.01
CA GLU A 98 20.74 12.41 9.78
C GLU A 98 19.61 12.34 10.83
N ASP A 99 18.81 11.26 10.85
CA ASP A 99 17.72 11.04 11.81
C ASP A 99 17.79 9.65 12.50
N GLU A 100 19.00 9.11 12.72
CA GLU A 100 19.17 7.91 13.56
C GLU A 100 19.22 8.28 15.05
N GLU A 101 18.04 8.41 15.68
CA GLU A 101 17.91 7.72 16.95
C GLU A 101 17.79 6.23 16.60
N GLU A 102 18.81 5.44 16.94
CA GLU A 102 18.75 3.96 16.95
C GLU A 102 17.49 3.54 17.72
N LEU A 103 16.39 3.37 17.00
CA LEU A 103 15.17 2.78 17.51
C LEU A 103 15.34 1.28 17.32
N GLU A 104 15.85 0.62 18.37
CA GLU A 104 15.76 -0.83 18.50
C GLU A 104 14.32 -1.25 18.20
N GLU A 105 14.15 -2.12 17.21
CA GLU A 105 12.88 -2.74 16.85
C GLU A 105 12.41 -3.63 18.01
N GLU A 106 11.79 -3.05 19.04
CA GLU A 106 10.82 -3.80 19.84
C GLU A 106 9.53 -3.86 19.02
N LEU A 107 9.52 -4.77 18.03
CA LEU A 107 8.30 -5.31 17.44
C LEU A 107 7.52 -5.96 18.58
N ASP A 108 6.62 -5.19 19.19
CA ASP A 108 5.70 -5.73 20.16
C ASP A 108 4.86 -6.81 19.45
N ALA A 109 5.14 -8.08 19.78
CA ALA A 109 4.47 -9.25 19.20
C ALA A 109 2.96 -9.29 19.50
N SER A 110 2.45 -8.28 20.22
CA SER A 110 1.04 -8.06 20.56
C SER A 110 0.16 -7.69 19.35
N GLY A 111 0.75 -7.24 18.23
CA GLY A 111 0.01 -6.91 17.00
C GLY A 111 -0.17 -8.06 16.00
N ALA A 112 0.50 -9.19 16.22
CA ALA A 112 0.54 -10.32 15.28
C ALA A 112 -0.76 -11.15 15.23
N ASP A 113 -1.67 -10.96 16.19
CA ASP A 113 -2.90 -11.75 16.34
C ASP A 113 -4.16 -11.04 15.82
N LYS A 114 -4.01 -9.85 15.22
CA LYS A 114 -5.14 -9.13 14.60
C LYS A 114 -5.37 -9.64 13.17
N ASP A 115 -6.57 -10.13 12.90
CA ASP A 115 -7.01 -10.55 11.57
C ASP A 115 -7.08 -9.33 10.62
N ARG A 116 -6.16 -9.26 9.63
CA ARG A 116 -6.09 -8.14 8.68
C ARG A 116 -6.84 -8.47 7.41
N VAL A 117 -7.35 -7.43 6.76
CA VAL A 117 -8.03 -7.57 5.46
C VAL A 117 -7.11 -8.20 4.41
N SER A 118 -5.80 -7.93 4.45
CA SER A 118 -4.84 -8.54 3.54
C SER A 118 -4.78 -10.07 3.63
N ASP A 119 -5.03 -10.62 4.80
CA ASP A 119 -4.81 -12.05 5.10
C ASP A 119 -5.92 -12.91 4.49
N ARG A 120 -7.09 -12.31 4.28
CA ARG A 120 -8.28 -12.95 3.68
C ARG A 120 -8.34 -12.80 2.16
N ARG A 121 -7.38 -12.08 1.54
CA ARG A 121 -7.40 -11.76 0.11
C ARG A 121 -6.55 -12.72 -0.71
N ASP A 122 -7.09 -13.16 -1.84
CA ASP A 122 -6.31 -13.86 -2.86
C ASP A 122 -5.36 -12.90 -3.59
N LEU A 123 -4.06 -13.05 -3.33
CA LEU A 123 -3.01 -12.27 -3.97
C LEU A 123 -2.37 -13.06 -5.13
N PRO A 124 -2.17 -12.44 -6.30
CA PRO A 124 -1.46 -13.09 -7.40
C PRO A 124 -0.01 -13.39 -7.02
N ASP A 125 0.58 -14.41 -7.62
CA ASP A 125 1.99 -14.78 -7.43
C ASP A 125 2.93 -13.83 -8.20
N ARG A 126 2.95 -12.58 -7.74
CA ARG A 126 3.91 -11.55 -8.16
C ARG A 126 4.25 -10.66 -6.98
N THR A 127 5.46 -10.12 -7.00
CA THR A 127 5.92 -9.17 -5.99
C THR A 127 6.03 -7.78 -6.61
N ILE A 128 5.65 -6.76 -5.85
CA ILE A 128 5.70 -5.35 -6.25
C ILE A 128 6.64 -4.64 -5.29
N TRP A 129 7.74 -4.10 -5.80
CA TRP A 129 8.64 -3.23 -5.05
C TRP A 129 8.32 -1.79 -5.38
N THR A 130 8.19 -0.96 -4.36
CA THR A 130 7.96 0.48 -4.51
C THR A 130 9.15 1.21 -3.93
N LEU A 131 9.82 2.02 -4.76
CA LEU A 131 10.96 2.83 -4.38
C LEU A 131 10.52 4.29 -4.29
N ASP A 132 10.68 4.89 -3.12
CA ASP A 132 10.42 6.31 -2.89
C ASP A 132 11.62 7.15 -3.33
N LEU A 133 11.43 7.95 -4.38
CA LEU A 133 12.43 8.84 -4.98
C LEU A 133 12.83 10.02 -4.09
N LYS A 134 12.21 10.19 -2.91
CA LYS A 134 12.60 11.21 -1.92
C LYS A 134 13.72 10.72 -1.00
N VAL A 135 13.98 9.40 -0.93
CA VAL A 135 14.84 8.79 0.09
C VAL A 135 16.31 9.13 -0.11
N LYS A 136 16.80 8.95 -1.34
CA LYS A 136 18.18 9.28 -1.73
C LYS A 136 18.20 10.34 -2.84
N PRO A 137 19.18 11.26 -2.84
CA PRO A 137 19.36 12.21 -3.93
C PRO A 137 20.11 11.61 -5.13
N SER A 138 20.85 10.50 -4.95
CA SER A 138 21.66 9.89 -6.01
C SER A 138 20.87 8.86 -6.81
N VAL A 139 21.07 8.86 -8.13
CA VAL A 139 20.47 7.88 -9.05
C VAL A 139 21.11 6.50 -8.87
N ASP A 140 22.40 6.44 -8.54
CA ASP A 140 23.14 5.18 -8.46
C ASP A 140 22.55 4.25 -7.38
N ASP A 141 22.10 4.79 -6.24
CA ASP A 141 21.45 4.00 -5.16
C ASP A 141 20.19 3.26 -5.68
N TYR A 142 19.35 3.95 -6.46
CA TYR A 142 18.16 3.32 -7.04
C TYR A 142 18.53 2.28 -8.10
N ILE A 143 19.57 2.52 -8.91
CA ILE A 143 20.03 1.56 -9.91
C ILE A 143 20.56 0.29 -9.23
N GLU A 144 21.36 0.43 -8.18
CA GLU A 144 21.90 -0.70 -7.41
C GLU A 144 20.78 -1.51 -6.78
N GLU A 145 19.78 -0.85 -6.20
CA GLU A 145 18.63 -1.53 -5.62
C GLU A 145 17.80 -2.29 -6.67
N ILE A 146 17.54 -1.67 -7.82
CA ILE A 146 16.80 -2.32 -8.92
C ILE A 146 17.58 -3.54 -9.43
N LYS A 147 18.92 -3.46 -9.55
CA LYS A 147 19.78 -4.58 -9.93
C LYS A 147 19.74 -5.71 -8.91
N ARG A 148 19.77 -5.38 -7.62
CA ARG A 148 19.62 -6.36 -6.54
C ARG A 148 18.29 -7.09 -6.68
N ILE A 149 17.19 -6.37 -6.86
CA ILE A 149 15.84 -6.93 -7.05
C ILE A 149 15.79 -7.83 -8.31
N ALA A 150 16.37 -7.39 -9.43
CA ALA A 150 16.46 -8.19 -10.66
C ALA A 150 17.24 -9.50 -10.46
N THR A 151 18.29 -9.46 -9.64
CA THR A 151 19.10 -10.64 -9.30
C THR A 151 18.34 -11.62 -8.42
N LEU A 152 17.57 -11.13 -7.44
CA LEU A 152 16.70 -11.96 -6.60
C LEU A 152 15.67 -12.75 -7.44
N GLN A 153 15.17 -12.14 -8.51
CA GLN A 153 14.23 -12.78 -9.43
C GLN A 153 14.86 -13.88 -10.27
N THR A 154 16.11 -13.70 -10.64
CA THR A 154 16.85 -14.67 -11.46
C THR A 154 17.30 -15.88 -10.64
N THR A 155 17.46 -15.73 -9.32
CA THR A 155 18.04 -16.76 -8.45
C THR A 155 17.01 -17.76 -7.87
N LYS A 156 15.71 -17.57 -8.09
CA LYS A 156 14.67 -18.52 -7.64
C LYS A 156 14.60 -19.76 -8.55
N THR A 157 15.51 -20.71 -8.37
CA THR A 157 15.27 -22.17 -8.28
C THR A 157 16.61 -22.90 -8.06
N TYR A 158 16.94 -23.25 -6.82
CA TYR A 158 17.73 -24.46 -6.60
C TYR A 158 16.74 -25.61 -6.56
N GLN A 159 16.71 -26.40 -7.63
CA GLN A 159 16.14 -27.74 -7.55
C GLN A 159 17.07 -28.51 -6.61
N LEU A 160 16.58 -28.79 -5.40
CA LEU A 160 17.25 -29.73 -4.50
C LEU A 160 17.53 -30.98 -5.32
N ALA A 161 18.82 -31.31 -5.45
CA ALA A 161 19.25 -32.53 -6.11
C ALA A 161 18.43 -33.69 -5.52
N PRO A 162 17.99 -34.64 -6.35
CA PRO A 162 17.21 -35.76 -5.85
C PRO A 162 17.97 -36.42 -4.70
N PRO A 163 17.27 -36.95 -3.67
CA PRO A 163 17.92 -37.61 -2.55
C PRO A 163 18.92 -38.63 -3.08
N GLY A 164 20.08 -38.73 -2.41
CA GLY A 164 21.11 -39.70 -2.72
C GLY A 164 20.60 -41.14 -2.81
N PRO A 165 21.46 -42.08 -3.23
CA PRO A 165 21.06 -43.38 -3.77
C PRO A 165 20.19 -44.16 -2.76
N GLY A 166 18.89 -44.25 -3.04
CA GLY A 166 17.93 -44.90 -2.15
C GLY A 166 16.45 -44.79 -2.54
N VAL A 167 16.07 -43.90 -3.46
CA VAL A 167 14.67 -43.78 -3.91
C VAL A 167 14.41 -44.74 -5.08
N GLN A 168 13.52 -45.71 -4.87
CA GLN A 168 13.18 -46.70 -5.90
C GLN A 168 12.42 -46.07 -7.09
N PRO A 169 12.70 -46.47 -8.34
CA PRO A 169 12.10 -45.88 -9.56
C PRO A 169 10.57 -45.91 -9.61
N ALA A 170 9.94 -46.88 -8.96
CA ALA A 170 8.49 -47.08 -8.98
C ALA A 170 7.68 -46.02 -8.19
N ALA A 171 8.34 -45.20 -7.36
CA ALA A 171 7.68 -44.11 -6.65
C ALA A 171 7.54 -42.84 -7.50
N LEU A 172 8.39 -42.68 -8.53
CA LEU A 172 8.44 -41.47 -9.35
C LEU A 172 7.34 -41.46 -10.42
N GLU A 173 6.99 -42.61 -10.99
CA GLU A 173 5.96 -42.73 -12.05
C GLU A 173 4.55 -42.35 -11.59
N ARG A 174 4.25 -42.41 -10.28
CA ARG A 174 2.95 -41.98 -9.73
C ARG A 174 2.78 -40.46 -9.69
N TYR A 175 3.86 -39.69 -9.70
CA TYR A 175 3.81 -38.23 -9.70
C TYR A 175 3.79 -37.63 -11.11
N HIS A 176 4.22 -38.39 -12.13
CA HIS A 176 4.23 -37.95 -13.52
C HIS A 176 2.93 -38.28 -14.29
N ALA A 177 2.09 -39.17 -13.77
CA ALA A 177 0.84 -39.57 -14.41
C ALA A 177 -0.35 -38.72 -13.92
N GLY A 178 -0.47 -37.49 -14.41
CA GLY A 178 -1.70 -36.72 -14.21
C GLY A 178 -1.59 -35.23 -14.55
N VAL A 179 -1.76 -34.90 -15.83
CA VAL A 179 -2.69 -33.91 -16.41
C VAL A 179 -2.13 -33.55 -17.80
N GLU A 180 -2.53 -34.33 -18.81
CA GLU A 180 -2.41 -33.89 -20.19
C GLU A 180 -3.47 -32.80 -20.45
N ARG A 181 -3.04 -31.60 -20.85
CA ARG A 181 -3.91 -30.59 -21.49
C ARG A 181 -3.50 -30.46 -22.96
N PRO A 182 -4.44 -30.28 -23.90
CA PRO A 182 -4.13 -30.36 -25.33
C PRO A 182 -3.29 -29.17 -25.78
N LEU A 183 -2.27 -29.44 -26.60
CA LEU A 183 -1.52 -28.43 -27.35
C LEU A 183 -2.46 -27.68 -28.30
N VAL A 184 -2.52 -26.36 -28.16
CA VAL A 184 -3.04 -25.45 -29.19
C VAL A 184 -1.88 -25.05 -30.10
N ALA A 185 -2.12 -25.10 -31.40
CA ALA A 185 -1.14 -24.92 -32.48
C ALA A 185 -0.42 -23.55 -32.46
N PRO A 186 0.81 -23.45 -33.00
CA PRO A 186 1.52 -22.20 -33.12
C PRO A 186 0.91 -21.35 -34.25
N VAL A 187 0.57 -20.10 -33.93
CA VAL A 187 0.35 -19.05 -34.93
C VAL A 187 1.69 -18.41 -35.24
N GLU A 188 2.18 -18.64 -36.45
CA GLU A 188 3.22 -17.84 -37.10
C GLU A 188 2.56 -16.55 -37.62
N ASP A 189 3.11 -15.38 -37.29
CA ASP A 189 3.93 -14.62 -38.25
C ASP A 189 4.18 -13.16 -37.78
N SER A 190 5.42 -12.71 -38.00
CA SER A 190 5.87 -11.35 -38.36
C SER A 190 5.55 -10.17 -37.42
N THR A 191 6.54 -9.48 -36.86
CA THR A 191 7.56 -8.74 -37.64
C THR A 191 8.76 -8.30 -36.79
N ASN A 192 9.90 -8.24 -37.47
CA ASN A 192 11.16 -7.57 -37.14
C ASN A 192 11.02 -6.22 -36.42
N GLY A 193 11.79 -6.06 -35.35
CA GLY A 193 12.12 -4.77 -34.76
C GLY A 193 13.38 -4.87 -33.90
N SER A 194 14.52 -4.49 -34.48
CA SER A 194 15.79 -4.28 -33.77
C SER A 194 15.58 -3.23 -32.67
N SER A 195 15.35 -3.66 -31.43
CA SER A 195 15.07 -2.76 -30.31
C SER A 195 16.37 -2.17 -29.78
N ASN A 196 16.82 -1.08 -30.40
CA ASN A 196 17.61 -0.10 -29.66
C ASN A 196 16.74 0.39 -28.50
N GLY A 197 17.27 0.33 -27.27
CA GLY A 197 16.54 0.60 -26.03
C GLY A 197 15.74 1.89 -26.12
N SER A 198 14.42 1.76 -26.16
CA SER A 198 13.46 2.86 -26.12
C SER A 198 12.58 2.63 -24.90
N ALA A 199 12.60 3.55 -23.93
CA ALA A 199 11.67 3.51 -22.81
C ALA A 199 10.26 3.77 -23.33
N ASN A 200 9.30 2.94 -22.91
CA ASN A 200 7.91 3.14 -23.27
C ASN A 200 7.35 4.32 -22.46
N ARG A 201 7.22 5.50 -23.07
CA ARG A 201 6.65 6.68 -22.42
C ARG A 201 5.16 6.75 -22.71
N VAL A 202 4.35 6.79 -21.66
CA VAL A 202 2.92 6.97 -21.77
C VAL A 202 2.58 8.44 -21.58
N ASP A 203 1.87 9.02 -22.55
CA ASP A 203 1.51 10.43 -22.53
C ASP A 203 0.67 10.78 -21.29
N ALA A 204 1.01 11.90 -20.66
CA ALA A 204 0.15 12.55 -19.69
C ALA A 204 -1.06 13.12 -20.45
N GLY A 205 -2.19 12.40 -20.44
CA GLY A 205 -3.48 13.01 -20.74
C GLY A 205 -3.80 14.16 -19.75
N ASP A 206 -5.00 14.73 -19.83
CA ASP A 206 -5.47 15.82 -18.95
C ASP A 206 -5.61 15.39 -17.45
N GLY A 207 -4.48 15.08 -16.81
CA GLY A 207 -4.35 14.57 -15.46
C GLY A 207 -4.52 15.69 -14.45
N LYS A 208 -5.77 15.99 -14.10
CA LYS A 208 -6.09 16.85 -12.96
C LYS A 208 -5.61 16.18 -11.67
N ARG A 209 -4.91 16.93 -10.81
CA ARG A 209 -4.52 16.45 -9.48
C ARG A 209 -5.74 15.90 -8.74
N ARG A 210 -5.64 14.65 -8.32
CA ARG A 210 -6.72 13.93 -7.62
C ARG A 210 -6.57 14.05 -6.11
N TRP A 211 -7.66 13.78 -5.39
CA TRP A 211 -7.69 13.71 -3.93
C TRP A 211 -8.66 12.62 -3.52
N TYR A 212 -8.16 11.56 -2.91
CA TYR A 212 -8.93 10.41 -2.44
C TYR A 212 -8.17 9.58 -1.40
N PRO A 213 -8.85 8.93 -0.45
CA PRO A 213 -8.20 8.05 0.50
C PRO A 213 -7.69 6.78 -0.18
N VAL A 214 -6.62 6.21 0.36
CA VAL A 214 -6.06 4.92 -0.01
C VAL A 214 -6.05 4.05 1.24
N ILE A 215 -6.61 2.84 1.15
CA ILE A 215 -6.70 1.92 2.29
C ILE A 215 -5.52 0.97 2.24
N ASP A 216 -4.87 0.87 3.39
CA ASP A 216 -3.85 -0.08 3.69
C ASP A 216 -4.45 -1.38 4.23
N PHE A 217 -4.57 -2.40 3.39
CA PHE A 217 -5.21 -3.64 3.83
C PHE A 217 -4.35 -4.49 4.74
N SER A 218 -3.03 -4.23 4.87
CA SER A 218 -2.21 -4.94 5.88
C SER A 218 -2.30 -4.33 7.27
N ARG A 219 -2.88 -3.13 7.41
CA ARG A 219 -3.27 -2.56 8.71
C ARG A 219 -4.77 -2.64 8.97
N CYS A 220 -5.61 -2.60 7.93
CA CYS A 220 -7.06 -2.59 8.10
C CYS A 220 -7.58 -3.89 8.75
N THR A 221 -8.38 -3.74 9.81
CA THR A 221 -9.09 -4.84 10.51
C THR A 221 -10.56 -4.96 10.08
N ASN A 222 -10.97 -4.23 9.03
CA ASN A 222 -12.35 -4.17 8.55
C ASN A 222 -13.37 -3.63 9.58
N CYS A 223 -12.97 -2.67 10.45
CA CYS A 223 -13.82 -2.13 11.53
C CYS A 223 -14.97 -1.20 11.09
N MET A 224 -15.04 -0.81 9.82
CA MET A 224 -16.08 0.04 9.21
C MET A 224 -16.23 1.47 9.75
N GLU A 225 -15.40 1.94 10.68
CA GLU A 225 -15.53 3.31 11.20
C GLU A 225 -15.40 4.39 10.12
N CYS A 226 -14.61 4.16 9.08
CA CYS A 226 -14.41 5.13 8.01
C CYS A 226 -15.63 5.33 7.11
N ILE A 227 -16.44 4.29 6.89
CA ILE A 227 -17.68 4.40 6.10
C ILE A 227 -18.76 5.12 6.92
N ASP A 228 -18.88 4.81 8.21
CA ASP A 228 -19.84 5.47 9.11
C ASP A 228 -19.50 6.95 9.33
N PHE A 229 -18.20 7.27 9.42
CA PHE A 229 -17.74 8.64 9.62
C PHE A 229 -17.88 9.52 8.37
N CYS A 230 -17.69 8.96 7.16
CA CYS A 230 -17.61 9.73 5.92
C CYS A 230 -18.98 10.02 5.28
N LEU A 231 -19.53 11.20 5.54
CA LEU A 231 -20.83 11.64 5.00
C LEU A 231 -20.82 12.11 3.52
N PHE A 232 -19.72 11.87 2.82
CA PHE A 232 -19.56 12.20 1.40
C PHE A 232 -19.73 10.99 0.49
N GLY A 233 -19.97 9.78 1.05
CA GLY A 233 -20.19 8.57 0.25
C GLY A 233 -18.95 8.17 -0.54
N VAL A 234 -17.78 8.21 0.09
CA VAL A 234 -16.48 7.83 -0.52
C VAL A 234 -16.25 6.33 -0.41
N TYR A 235 -16.69 5.72 0.69
CA TYR A 235 -16.49 4.32 1.00
C TYR A 235 -17.73 3.50 0.68
N GLY A 236 -17.51 2.22 0.40
CA GLY A 236 -18.52 1.19 0.24
C GLY A 236 -17.98 -0.16 0.71
N VAL A 237 -18.77 -1.22 0.57
CA VAL A 237 -18.37 -2.60 0.88
C VAL A 237 -18.46 -3.46 -0.38
N ASP A 238 -17.55 -4.41 -0.54
CA ASP A 238 -17.61 -5.37 -1.65
C ASP A 238 -18.56 -6.55 -1.33
N THR A 239 -18.61 -7.52 -2.24
CA THR A 239 -19.41 -8.74 -2.09
C THR A 239 -19.00 -9.64 -0.93
N SER A 240 -17.82 -9.42 -0.37
CA SER A 240 -17.27 -10.16 0.77
C SER A 240 -17.32 -9.32 2.05
N GLU A 241 -18.17 -8.29 2.07
CA GLU A 241 -18.32 -7.35 3.20
C GLU A 241 -16.99 -6.69 3.62
N THR A 242 -16.07 -6.51 2.66
CA THR A 242 -14.79 -5.86 2.88
C THR A 242 -14.87 -4.39 2.47
N ILE A 243 -14.37 -3.50 3.34
CA ILE A 243 -14.32 -2.06 3.09
C ILE A 243 -13.51 -1.72 1.84
N LEU A 244 -14.01 -0.81 1.01
CA LEU A 244 -13.29 -0.27 -0.15
C LEU A 244 -13.61 1.20 -0.41
N VAL A 245 -12.74 1.87 -1.18
CA VAL A 245 -12.98 3.23 -1.67
C VAL A 245 -13.81 3.15 -2.94
N GLU A 246 -15.14 3.30 -2.82
CA GLU A 246 -16.08 3.09 -3.93
C GLU A 246 -16.12 4.32 -4.85
N GLN A 247 -16.30 5.51 -4.29
CA GLN A 247 -16.42 6.76 -5.03
C GLN A 247 -15.28 7.72 -4.64
N PRO A 248 -14.07 7.56 -5.20
CA PRO A 248 -12.90 8.34 -4.81
C PRO A 248 -13.09 9.84 -5.06
N ASP A 249 -13.77 10.19 -6.15
CA ASP A 249 -13.94 11.59 -6.58
C ASP A 249 -15.00 12.34 -5.74
N ASN A 250 -15.75 11.64 -4.89
CA ASN A 250 -16.62 12.27 -3.89
C ASN A 250 -15.84 12.83 -2.70
N CYS A 251 -14.57 12.47 -2.53
CA CYS A 251 -13.77 12.93 -1.42
C CYS A 251 -13.56 14.45 -1.50
N ARG A 252 -13.87 15.16 -0.41
CA ARG A 252 -13.68 16.61 -0.37
C ARG A 252 -12.19 16.93 -0.36
N LYS A 253 -11.78 17.78 -1.29
CA LYS A 253 -10.37 18.13 -1.50
C LYS A 253 -9.75 18.67 -0.22
N GLY A 254 -8.66 18.03 0.20
CA GLY A 254 -7.90 18.45 1.38
C GLY A 254 -8.48 17.97 2.71
N CYS A 255 -9.53 17.15 2.74
CA CYS A 255 -10.08 16.57 3.96
C CYS A 255 -9.38 15.24 4.29
N PRO A 256 -8.60 15.14 5.39
CA PRO A 256 -7.98 13.88 5.82
C PRO A 256 -8.73 13.21 6.97
N ALA A 257 -9.89 13.73 7.39
CA ALA A 257 -10.56 13.38 8.66
C ALA A 257 -10.70 11.87 8.91
N CYS A 258 -11.07 11.09 7.90
CA CYS A 258 -11.21 9.63 8.02
C CYS A 258 -9.88 8.90 8.30
N SER A 259 -8.71 9.49 8.02
CA SER A 259 -7.42 8.95 8.45
C SER A 259 -7.21 9.05 9.96
N ARG A 260 -7.77 10.08 10.60
CA ARG A 260 -7.61 10.35 12.04
C ARG A 260 -8.57 9.54 12.91
N VAL A 261 -9.72 9.14 12.38
CA VAL A 261 -10.68 8.28 13.09
C VAL A 261 -10.32 6.80 12.96
N CYS A 262 -9.46 6.41 12.02
CA CYS A 262 -9.13 5.00 11.82
C CYS A 262 -8.28 4.46 12.99
N PRO A 263 -8.76 3.47 13.76
CA PRO A 263 -8.06 3.00 14.96
C PRO A 263 -6.74 2.30 14.64
N GLU A 264 -6.62 1.73 13.43
CA GLU A 264 -5.41 1.04 12.96
C GLU A 264 -4.54 1.93 12.06
N ASN A 265 -4.90 3.21 11.88
CA ASN A 265 -4.20 4.13 11.00
C ASN A 265 -3.96 3.57 9.59
N ALA A 266 -4.99 2.90 9.05
CA ALA A 266 -4.94 2.20 7.78
C ALA A 266 -5.34 3.09 6.58
N ILE A 267 -5.72 4.34 6.80
CA ILE A 267 -6.19 5.24 5.74
C ILE A 267 -5.15 6.32 5.48
N MET A 268 -4.71 6.41 4.22
CA MET A 268 -3.68 7.35 3.79
C MET A 268 -4.22 8.32 2.74
N PHE A 269 -3.65 9.51 2.70
CA PHE A 269 -3.83 10.50 1.65
C PHE A 269 -2.46 10.85 1.05
N PRO A 270 -2.04 10.19 -0.05
CA PRO A 270 -0.65 10.28 -0.55
C PRO A 270 -0.14 11.69 -0.91
N GLN A 271 -1.05 12.65 -1.13
CA GLN A 271 -0.70 14.07 -1.38
C GLN A 271 -0.85 14.98 -0.15
N HIS A 272 -1.13 14.41 1.03
CA HIS A 272 -1.24 15.18 2.26
C HIS A 272 0.15 15.68 2.72
N LYS A 273 0.17 16.80 3.46
CA LYS A 273 1.42 17.44 3.89
C LYS A 273 2.12 16.71 5.05
N ASN A 274 1.34 16.14 5.95
CA ASN A 274 1.84 15.30 7.04
C ASN A 274 2.26 13.93 6.50
N SER A 275 3.50 13.52 6.74
CA SER A 275 4.09 12.25 6.28
C SER A 275 3.33 11.03 6.79
N ALA A 276 2.89 11.04 8.05
CA ALA A 276 2.12 9.95 8.67
C ALA A 276 0.80 9.69 7.93
N ILE A 277 0.06 10.76 7.61
CA ILE A 277 -1.18 10.67 6.83
C ILE A 277 -0.88 10.33 5.36
N ALA A 278 0.27 10.77 4.83
CA ALA A 278 0.66 10.51 3.45
C ALA A 278 1.20 9.09 3.21
N GLY A 279 1.38 8.29 4.27
CA GLY A 279 1.79 6.89 4.20
C GLY A 279 3.29 6.65 4.35
N SER A 280 4.00 7.47 5.15
CA SER A 280 5.37 7.18 5.56
C SER A 280 5.44 5.92 6.44
N ASP A 281 6.59 5.24 6.43
CA ASP A 281 6.83 4.05 7.26
C ASP A 281 7.17 4.39 8.72
N GLU A 282 7.36 5.67 9.05
CA GLU A 282 7.64 6.21 10.40
C GLU A 282 6.61 5.77 11.45
N LEU A 283 5.41 5.38 11.01
CA LEU A 283 4.34 4.81 11.84
C LEU A 283 4.70 3.49 12.52
N ALA A 284 5.62 2.71 11.96
CA ALA A 284 6.13 1.50 12.60
C ALA A 284 7.25 1.82 13.62
N ALA A 285 7.98 2.92 13.42
CA ALA A 285 9.11 3.31 14.25
C ALA A 285 8.72 4.14 15.49
N SER A 286 7.55 4.79 15.48
CA SER A 286 7.17 5.81 16.47
C SER A 286 6.29 5.33 17.62
N LEU A 287 6.53 4.12 18.14
CA LEU A 287 5.86 3.60 19.35
C LEU A 287 6.13 4.41 20.63
N LYS A 288 7.08 5.36 20.61
CA LYS A 288 7.38 6.28 21.72
C LYS A 288 6.68 7.65 21.62
N ILE A 289 6.03 7.97 20.49
CA ILE A 289 5.30 9.22 20.29
C ILE A 289 3.81 8.90 20.39
N ASP A 290 3.09 9.65 21.22
CA ASP A 290 1.62 9.58 21.30
C ASP A 290 1.05 9.66 19.87
N LEU A 291 0.51 8.52 19.40
CA LEU A 291 0.01 8.33 18.04
C LEU A 291 -0.96 9.46 17.66
N SER A 292 -1.70 10.00 18.64
CA SER A 292 -2.59 11.15 18.47
C SER A 292 -1.86 12.37 17.93
N LYS A 293 -0.64 12.68 18.41
CA LYS A 293 0.16 13.84 18.00
C LYS A 293 0.75 13.66 16.60
N LEU A 294 1.16 12.45 16.24
CA LEU A 294 1.67 12.13 14.90
C LEU A 294 0.58 12.31 13.84
N PHE A 295 -0.66 11.93 14.18
CA PHE A 295 -1.86 12.20 13.40
C PHE A 295 -2.52 13.53 13.76
N GLY A 296 -1.73 14.52 14.20
CA GLY A 296 -2.08 15.94 14.25
C GLY A 296 -3.12 16.34 15.30
N ALA A 297 -3.14 15.68 16.46
CA ALA A 297 -3.66 16.27 17.69
C ALA A 297 -2.86 17.55 18.00
N PRO A 298 -3.51 18.73 18.14
CA PRO A 298 -2.82 19.96 18.51
C PRO A 298 -2.27 19.87 19.94
N GLU A 299 -1.23 20.67 20.25
CA GLU A 299 -0.64 20.75 21.60
C GLU A 299 -1.65 21.20 22.68
N ASP A 300 -2.80 21.74 22.26
CA ASP A 300 -3.93 22.15 23.10
C ASP A 300 -4.74 20.99 23.71
N GLY A 301 -4.31 19.73 23.57
CA GLY A 301 -4.92 18.58 24.24
C GLY A 301 -6.21 18.03 23.60
N LYS A 302 -6.45 18.31 22.31
CA LYS A 302 -7.59 17.73 21.56
C LYS A 302 -7.21 16.37 20.99
N SER A 303 -8.11 15.39 21.05
CA SER A 303 -7.90 14.05 20.51
C SER A 303 -7.90 14.02 18.98
N ALA A 304 -7.38 12.94 18.39
CA ALA A 304 -7.42 12.71 16.94
C ALA A 304 -8.87 12.70 16.40
N VAL A 305 -9.81 12.17 17.18
CA VAL A 305 -11.24 12.13 16.86
C VAL A 305 -11.85 13.54 16.86
N ASP A 306 -11.49 14.39 17.84
CA ASP A 306 -11.95 15.78 17.86
C ASP A 306 -11.53 16.53 16.61
N MET A 307 -10.27 16.34 16.19
CA MET A 307 -9.74 16.93 14.96
C MET A 307 -10.45 16.38 13.72
N ALA A 308 -10.73 15.07 13.67
CA ALA A 308 -11.49 14.47 12.59
C ALA A 308 -12.87 15.13 12.44
N VAL A 309 -13.61 15.26 13.55
CA VAL A 309 -14.94 15.88 13.57
C VAL A 309 -14.87 17.33 13.08
N LEU A 310 -13.92 18.12 13.57
CA LEU A 310 -13.72 19.50 13.14
C LEU A 310 -13.46 19.61 11.64
N GLU A 311 -12.53 18.80 11.11
CA GLU A 311 -12.19 18.79 9.68
C GLU A 311 -13.37 18.35 8.81
N ARG A 312 -14.14 17.34 9.24
CA ARG A 312 -15.32 16.89 8.49
C ARG A 312 -16.39 17.98 8.46
N ASP A 313 -16.66 18.59 9.60
CA ASP A 313 -17.72 19.59 9.74
C ASP A 313 -17.38 20.89 9.00
N GLU A 314 -16.11 21.30 8.98
CA GLU A 314 -15.63 22.37 8.11
C GLU A 314 -15.98 22.10 6.64
N GLN A 315 -15.78 20.86 6.18
CA GLN A 315 -16.07 20.46 4.79
C GLN A 315 -17.56 20.30 4.49
N LEU A 316 -18.38 19.97 5.50
CA LEU A 316 -19.83 19.99 5.41
C LEU A 316 -20.34 21.42 5.27
N MET A 317 -19.86 22.34 6.11
CA MET A 317 -20.19 23.76 6.02
C MET A 317 -19.76 24.36 4.68
N ALA A 318 -18.56 24.04 4.20
CA ALA A 318 -18.10 24.43 2.87
C ALA A 318 -18.94 23.81 1.73
N ALA A 319 -19.67 22.73 1.99
CA ALA A 319 -20.64 22.12 1.07
C ALA A 319 -22.06 22.73 1.16
N GLY A 320 -22.29 23.69 2.06
CA GLY A 320 -23.61 24.23 2.35
C GLY A 320 -24.50 23.28 3.17
N ARG A 321 -23.90 22.33 3.91
CA ARG A 321 -24.59 21.43 4.86
C ARG A 321 -24.32 21.90 6.30
N GLU A 322 -25.19 21.51 7.23
CA GLU A 322 -24.99 21.80 8.65
C GLU A 322 -23.90 20.89 9.25
N ALA A 323 -23.19 21.42 10.27
CA ALA A 323 -22.26 20.65 11.07
C ALA A 323 -23.03 19.65 11.94
N VAL A 324 -22.52 18.43 12.06
CA VAL A 324 -23.20 17.34 12.79
C VAL A 324 -22.49 16.97 14.10
N GLY A 325 -21.26 17.45 14.30
CA GLY A 325 -20.46 17.20 15.49
C GLY A 325 -20.28 15.71 15.78
N PHE A 326 -20.18 15.35 17.05
CA PHE A 326 -20.01 13.96 17.51
C PHE A 326 -21.27 13.09 17.34
N SER A 327 -22.42 13.68 16.96
CA SER A 327 -23.69 12.96 16.93
C SER A 327 -23.82 11.95 15.79
N VAL A 328 -22.98 12.06 14.75
CA VAL A 328 -23.06 11.21 13.55
C VAL A 328 -21.69 10.63 13.25
N GLY A 329 -21.63 9.31 13.04
CA GLY A 329 -20.49 8.62 12.46
C GLY A 329 -19.23 8.57 13.35
N VAL A 330 -19.36 8.91 14.63
CA VAL A 330 -18.28 8.76 15.62
C VAL A 330 -18.65 7.59 16.53
N SER A 331 -17.84 6.53 16.49
CA SER A 331 -17.99 5.42 17.43
C SER A 331 -17.68 5.91 18.84
N PRO A 332 -18.45 5.53 19.87
CA PRO A 332 -18.05 5.78 21.24
C PRO A 332 -16.71 5.08 21.46
N THR A 333 -15.70 5.84 21.89
CA THR A 333 -14.40 5.30 22.28
C THR A 333 -14.64 4.12 23.23
N PRO A 334 -13.93 2.98 23.11
CA PRO A 334 -13.93 2.01 24.19
C PRO A 334 -13.51 2.77 25.44
N LYS A 335 -14.46 2.96 26.37
CA LYS A 335 -14.10 3.44 27.70
C LYS A 335 -13.02 2.47 28.19
N GLU A 336 -11.87 2.97 28.62
CA GLU A 336 -11.07 2.25 29.62
C GLU A 336 -12.06 1.73 30.67
N PRO A 337 -11.95 0.45 31.11
CA PRO A 337 -12.96 -0.16 31.96
C PRO A 337 -13.24 0.80 33.11
N ASP A 338 -14.45 1.34 33.07
CA ASP A 338 -14.92 2.34 34.01
C ASP A 338 -14.80 1.67 35.38
N GLN A 339 -13.90 2.14 36.24
CA GLN A 339 -13.93 1.77 37.67
C GLN A 339 -15.12 2.45 38.39
N SER A 340 -16.22 2.65 37.67
CA SER A 340 -17.54 3.00 38.20
C SER A 340 -18.58 2.11 37.51
N GLY A 341 -19.35 1.29 38.21
CA GLY A 341 -19.22 0.77 39.55
C GLY A 341 -19.56 -0.71 39.51
N ARG A 342 -19.05 -1.47 40.46
CA ARG A 342 -19.57 -2.81 40.76
C ARG A 342 -21.08 -2.67 40.97
N ASP A 343 -21.87 -3.27 40.10
CA ASP A 343 -23.32 -3.33 40.26
C ASP A 343 -23.68 -4.59 41.06
N GLU A 344 -24.86 -4.60 41.70
CA GLU A 344 -25.35 -5.71 42.54
C GLU A 344 -25.35 -7.07 41.80
N LEU A 345 -25.36 -7.05 40.46
CA LEU A 345 -25.25 -8.24 39.63
C LEU A 345 -23.86 -8.90 39.68
N ASP A 346 -22.81 -8.08 39.76
CA ASP A 346 -21.42 -8.56 39.82
C ASP A 346 -21.13 -9.20 41.19
N ASP A 347 -21.70 -8.64 42.25
CA ASP A 347 -21.60 -9.21 43.60
C ASP A 347 -22.36 -10.55 43.71
N LEU A 348 -23.51 -10.69 43.02
CA LEU A 348 -24.25 -11.95 42.97
C LEU A 348 -23.54 -13.04 42.15
N LEU A 349 -22.80 -12.65 41.11
CA LEU A 349 -21.97 -13.57 40.33
C LEU A 349 -20.78 -14.07 41.15
N ASP A 350 -20.11 -13.17 41.88
CA ASP A 350 -19.03 -13.52 42.80
C ASP A 350 -19.52 -14.41 43.96
N GLU A 351 -20.74 -14.21 44.48
CA GLU A 351 -21.34 -15.09 45.49
C GLU A 351 -21.66 -16.48 44.94
N LEU A 352 -22.11 -16.59 43.68
CA LEU A 352 -22.41 -17.86 43.04
C LEU A 352 -21.14 -18.68 42.80
N ASP A 353 -20.08 -18.04 42.30
CA ASP A 353 -18.78 -18.67 42.07
C ASP A 353 -18.11 -19.10 43.39
N ASN A 354 -18.26 -18.31 44.46
CA ASN A 354 -17.75 -18.68 45.79
C ASN A 354 -18.59 -19.75 46.49
N ALA A 355 -19.86 -19.92 46.10
CA ALA A 355 -20.72 -21.00 46.59
C ALA A 355 -20.44 -22.36 45.91
N GLY A 356 -19.64 -22.37 44.82
CA GLY A 356 -19.19 -23.59 44.15
C GLY A 356 -20.31 -24.42 43.53
N ILE A 357 -21.37 -23.79 43.04
CA ILE A 357 -22.49 -24.44 42.33
C ILE A 357 -22.33 -24.25 40.81
#